data_AF-A0A7W1I176-F1
#
_entry.id   AF-A0A7W1I176-F1
#
_cell.length_a   1.000
_cell.length_b   1.000
_cell.length_c   1.000
_cell.angle_alpha   90.00
_cell.angle_beta   90.00
_cell.angle_gamma   90.00
#
_symmetry.space_group_name_H-M   'P 1'
#
loop_
_entity.id
_entity.type
_entity.pdbx_description
1 polymer ?
#
loop_
_entity_poly.entity_id
_entity_poly.type
_entity_poly.pdbx_seq_one_letter_code
_entity_poly.pdbx_strand_id
1 'polypeptide(L)'
;MRTVIVRGQSPLPDALRDVVERGSTSVQECRVPGPTPLPRDVDRVVYFLTGPDPDVVASARQALSSEQKDHAEKLVYVMGDGAPDLEGLAPSECFRWPADEDRLKMAFMTSA
;
A
#
# COMPACT_ATOMS: atom_id res chain seq x y z
N MET A 1 2.39 14.89 0.44
CA MET A 1 1.97 13.56 0.90
C MET A 1 3.17 12.62 0.94
N ARG A 2 3.59 12.20 2.14
CA ARG A 2 4.63 11.20 2.39
C ARG A 2 4.03 9.81 2.27
N THR A 3 4.61 8.96 1.42
CA THR A 3 4.09 7.63 1.16
C THR A 3 5.14 6.56 1.40
N VAL A 4 4.76 5.51 2.11
CA VAL A 4 5.60 4.33 2.29
C VAL A 4 5.02 3.18 1.49
N ILE A 5 5.84 2.53 0.68
CA ILE A 5 5.50 1.30 -0.02
C ILE A 5 6.05 0.13 0.78
N VAL A 6 5.17 -0.77 1.22
CA VAL A 6 5.52 -2.03 1.88
C VAL A 6 5.32 -3.16 0.89
N ARG A 7 6.39 -3.89 0.58
CA ARG A 7 6.32 -5.05 -0.31
C ARG A 7 7.12 -6.23 0.23
N GLY A 8 6.83 -7.41 -0.28
CA GLY A 8 7.59 -8.61 0.06
C GLY A 8 8.73 -8.89 -0.92
N GLN A 9 8.85 -10.15 -1.33
CA GLN A 9 9.96 -10.55 -2.20
C GLN A 9 9.82 -10.04 -3.63
N SER A 10 8.59 -9.95 -4.15
CA SER A 10 8.36 -9.49 -5.50
C SER A 10 8.73 -8.01 -5.69
N PRO A 11 9.36 -7.65 -6.82
CA PRO A 11 9.63 -6.25 -7.13
C PRO A 11 8.32 -5.51 -7.39
N LEU A 12 8.30 -4.23 -7.03
CA LEU A 12 7.22 -3.33 -7.40
C LEU A 12 7.28 -3.07 -8.92
N PRO A 13 6.18 -3.21 -9.68
CA PRO A 13 6.15 -2.83 -11.08
C PRO A 13 6.48 -1.35 -11.26
N ASP A 14 7.32 -1.00 -12.25
CA ASP A 14 7.72 0.40 -12.50
C ASP A 14 6.52 1.32 -12.74
N ALA A 15 5.53 0.84 -13.51
CA ALA A 15 4.31 1.61 -13.75
C ALA A 15 3.51 1.89 -12.47
N LEU A 16 3.51 0.96 -11.50
CA LEU A 16 2.87 1.18 -10.20
C LEU A 16 3.69 2.18 -9.37
N ARG A 17 5.02 2.07 -9.40
CA ARG A 17 5.91 3.05 -8.77
C ARG A 17 5.65 4.46 -9.28
N ASP A 18 5.56 4.64 -10.59
CA ASP A 18 5.31 5.93 -11.23
C ASP A 18 3.98 6.56 -10.76
N VAL A 19 2.93 5.74 -10.60
CA VAL A 19 1.63 6.20 -10.09
C VAL A 19 1.77 6.72 -8.66
N VAL A 20 2.49 5.99 -7.79
CA VAL A 20 2.71 6.39 -6.40
C VAL A 20 3.56 7.66 -6.35
N GLU A 21 4.68 7.71 -7.06
CA GLU A 21 5.58 8.87 -7.08
C GLU A 21 4.89 10.15 -7.58
N ARG A 22 4.02 10.06 -8.59
CA ARG A 22 3.27 11.22 -9.09
C ARG A 22 2.26 11.80 -8.10
N GLY A 23 1.70 10.96 -7.23
CA GLY A 23 0.74 11.39 -6.21
C GLY A 23 1.36 11.68 -4.84
N SER A 24 2.69 11.62 -4.72
CA SER A 24 3.39 11.74 -3.45
C SER A 24 4.51 12.76 -3.54
N THR A 25 4.74 13.50 -2.45
CA THR A 25 5.87 14.44 -2.34
C THR A 25 7.16 13.74 -1.91
N SER A 26 7.03 12.54 -1.35
CA SER A 26 8.15 11.67 -0.95
C SER A 26 7.66 10.24 -0.93
N VAL A 27 8.48 9.33 -1.47
CA VAL A 27 8.21 7.89 -1.46
C VAL A 27 9.37 7.16 -0.76
N GLN A 28 9.04 6.27 0.16
CA GLN A 28 9.98 5.35 0.79
C GLN A 28 9.54 3.91 0.52
N GLU A 29 10.48 3.01 0.28
CA GLU A 29 10.18 1.59 0.09
C GLU A 29 10.73 0.77 1.26
N CYS A 30 9.90 -0.11 1.80
CA CYS A 30 10.21 -1.05 2.87
C CYS A 30 9.94 -2.47 2.38
N ARG A 31 10.81 -3.40 2.78
CA ARG A 31 10.68 -4.82 2.44
C ARG A 31 10.40 -5.65 3.68
N VAL A 32 9.45 -6.57 3.57
CA VAL A 32 9.17 -7.58 4.60
C VAL A 32 9.60 -8.98 4.13
N PRO A 33 10.05 -9.87 5.05
CA PRO A 33 10.28 -9.61 6.47
C PRO A 33 11.54 -8.76 6.67
N GLY A 34 11.45 -7.76 7.55
CA GLY A 34 12.48 -6.76 7.81
C GLY A 34 11.95 -5.68 8.74
N PRO A 35 12.80 -4.83 9.33
CA PRO A 35 12.30 -3.67 10.06
C PRO A 35 11.49 -2.83 9.07
N THR A 36 10.20 -2.67 9.34
CA THR A 36 9.32 -1.68 8.72
C THR A 36 9.28 -0.48 9.66
N PRO A 37 10.30 0.40 9.69
CA PRO A 37 10.17 1.66 10.38
C PRO A 37 9.19 2.48 9.55
N LEU A 38 7.90 2.39 9.87
CA LEU A 38 6.93 3.38 9.43
C LEU A 38 7.32 4.69 10.14
N PRO A 39 7.71 5.75 9.40
CA PRO A 39 7.89 7.06 9.99
C PRO A 39 6.61 7.51 10.71
N ARG A 40 6.73 8.35 11.74
CA ARG A 40 5.55 8.86 12.47
C ARG A 40 4.68 9.83 11.65
N ASP A 41 5.22 10.38 10.56
CA ASP A 41 4.57 11.36 9.70
C ASP A 41 4.31 10.75 8.31
N VAL A 42 3.60 9.63 8.27
CA VAL A 42 3.20 8.98 7.01
C VAL A 42 1.76 9.32 6.71
N ASP A 43 1.52 9.95 5.57
CA ASP A 43 0.16 10.24 5.13
C ASP A 43 -0.50 9.01 4.48
N ARG A 44 0.32 8.10 3.92
CA ARG A 44 -0.17 6.95 3.15
C ARG A 44 0.76 5.76 3.20
N VAL A 45 0.22 4.56 3.39
CA VAL A 45 0.98 3.31 3.27
C VAL A 45 0.42 2.48 2.11
N VAL A 46 1.28 2.07 1.19
CA VAL A 46 0.94 1.25 0.02
C VAL A 46 1.46 -0.17 0.23
N TYR A 47 0.56 -1.11 0.47
CA TYR A 47 0.91 -2.53 0.55
C TYR A 47 0.86 -3.16 -0.83
N PHE A 48 1.99 -3.66 -1.32
CA PHE A 48 2.06 -4.39 -2.58
C PHE A 48 2.44 -5.85 -2.35
N LEU A 49 1.61 -6.76 -2.86
CA LEU A 49 1.84 -8.20 -2.82
C LEU A 49 1.47 -8.84 -4.15
N THR A 50 2.17 -9.91 -4.49
CA THR A 50 1.84 -10.81 -5.61
C THR A 50 1.83 -12.23 -5.05
N GLY A 51 0.83 -13.03 -5.40
CA GLY A 51 0.69 -14.35 -4.79
C GLY A 51 0.40 -14.27 -3.27
N PRO A 52 0.40 -15.42 -2.58
CA PRO A 52 0.33 -15.47 -1.13
C PRO A 52 1.66 -14.98 -0.53
N ASP A 53 1.68 -13.74 -0.04
CA ASP A 53 2.82 -13.17 0.70
C ASP A 53 2.44 -12.96 2.18
N PRO A 54 2.74 -13.94 3.07
CA PRO A 54 2.27 -13.90 4.45
C PRO A 54 2.86 -12.74 5.25
N ASP A 55 4.07 -12.29 4.91
CA ASP A 55 4.73 -11.20 5.62
C ASP A 55 4.08 -9.85 5.30
N VAL A 56 3.75 -9.61 4.03
CA VAL A 56 3.00 -8.41 3.62
C VAL A 56 1.60 -8.43 4.23
N VAL A 57 0.91 -9.58 4.19
CA VAL A 57 -0.44 -9.73 4.78
C VAL A 57 -0.41 -9.52 6.28
N ALA A 58 0.58 -10.04 7.00
CA ALA A 58 0.71 -9.83 8.44
C ALA A 58 0.96 -8.35 8.78
N SER A 59 1.85 -7.68 8.03
CA SER A 59 2.11 -6.25 8.22
C SER A 59 0.89 -5.38 7.90
N ALA A 60 0.16 -5.70 6.83
CA ALA A 60 -1.11 -5.08 6.45
C ALA A 60 -2.16 -5.17 7.57
N ARG A 61 -2.37 -6.39 8.11
CA ARG A 61 -3.33 -6.63 9.20
C ARG A 61 -2.95 -5.90 10.49
N GLN A 62 -1.65 -5.80 10.78
CA GLN A 62 -1.16 -5.05 11.92
C GLN A 62 -1.46 -3.56 11.77
N ALA A 63 -1.23 -2.98 10.59
CA ALA A 63 -1.51 -1.57 10.32
C ALA A 63 -3.02 -1.26 10.38
N LEU A 64 -3.87 -2.11 9.78
CA LEU A 64 -5.33 -2.03 9.89
C LEU A 64 -5.82 -1.95 11.33
N SER A 65 -5.25 -2.78 12.19
CA SER A 65 -5.62 -2.84 13.60
C SER A 65 -5.17 -1.61 14.39
N SER A 66 -4.13 -0.91 13.90
CA SER A 66 -3.58 0.31 14.53
C SER A 66 -4.29 1.57 14.03
N GLU A 67 -4.57 1.65 12.73
CA GLU A 67 -5.31 2.74 12.08
C GLU A 67 -6.69 2.98 12.71
N GLN A 68 -7.41 1.90 13.04
CA GLN A 68 -8.70 1.99 13.74
C GLN A 68 -8.60 2.67 15.12
N LYS A 69 -7.39 2.79 15.69
CA LYS A 69 -7.19 3.45 16.99
C LYS A 69 -6.73 4.90 16.86
N ASP A 70 -5.98 5.23 15.82
CA ASP A 70 -5.27 6.52 15.72
C ASP A 70 -5.73 7.43 14.56
N HIS A 71 -6.52 6.93 13.58
CA HIS A 71 -7.16 7.72 12.51
C HIS A 71 -6.23 8.62 11.67
N ALA A 72 -4.91 8.39 11.68
CA ALA A 72 -3.93 9.35 11.19
C ALA A 72 -3.41 9.07 9.78
N GLU A 73 -3.54 7.86 9.25
CA GLU A 73 -2.90 7.44 8.00
C GLU A 73 -3.98 6.99 6.99
N LYS A 74 -3.64 6.93 5.69
CA LYS A 74 -4.53 6.34 4.68
C LYS A 74 -3.89 5.07 4.15
N LEU A 75 -4.43 3.91 4.52
CA LEU A 75 -3.94 2.64 3.97
C LEU A 75 -4.42 2.46 2.53
N VAL A 76 -3.51 2.02 1.67
CA VAL A 76 -3.77 1.67 0.28
C VAL A 76 -3.20 0.28 0.03
N TYR A 77 -4.05 -0.63 -0.41
CA TYR A 77 -3.74 -2.03 -0.65
C TYR A 77 -3.78 -2.30 -2.14
N VAL A 78 -2.64 -2.72 -2.69
CA VAL A 78 -2.46 -3.02 -4.11
C VAL A 78 -2.11 -4.48 -4.28
N MET A 79 -3.10 -5.25 -4.71
CA MET A 79 -3.02 -6.69 -4.94
C MET A 79 -2.61 -6.96 -6.38
N GLY A 80 -1.39 -7.45 -6.59
CA GLY A 80 -0.95 -7.97 -7.89
C GLY A 80 -1.48 -9.37 -8.17
N ASP A 81 -0.99 -9.98 -9.25
CA ASP A 81 -1.46 -11.29 -9.70
C ASP A 81 -1.31 -12.38 -8.62
N GLY A 82 -2.33 -13.22 -8.47
CA GLY A 82 -2.40 -14.29 -7.47
C GLY A 82 -2.50 -13.86 -6.01
N ALA A 83 -2.59 -12.56 -5.70
CA ALA A 83 -2.71 -12.08 -4.32
C ALA A 83 -4.08 -12.43 -3.71
N PRO A 84 -4.12 -12.88 -2.44
CA PRO A 84 -5.38 -13.10 -1.74
C PRO A 84 -6.05 -11.76 -1.40
N ASP A 85 -7.39 -11.77 -1.35
CA ASP A 85 -8.14 -10.64 -0.82
C ASP A 85 -7.90 -10.49 0.69
N LEU A 86 -7.70 -9.26 1.14
CA LEU A 86 -7.67 -8.93 2.56
C LEU A 86 -9.07 -8.56 3.04
N GLU A 87 -9.55 -9.28 4.05
CA GLU A 87 -10.81 -8.97 4.72
C GLU A 87 -10.68 -7.73 5.62
N GLY A 88 -11.74 -6.94 5.73
CA GLY A 88 -11.81 -5.77 6.60
C GLY A 88 -11.33 -4.46 5.97
N LEU A 89 -11.03 -4.46 4.66
CA LEU A 89 -10.63 -3.28 3.90
C LEU A 89 -11.82 -2.56 3.26
N ALA A 90 -11.78 -1.23 3.24
CA ALA A 90 -12.77 -0.47 2.47
C ALA A 90 -12.52 -0.63 0.96
N PRO A 91 -13.56 -0.65 0.11
CA PRO A 91 -13.38 -0.71 -1.35
C PRO A 91 -12.53 0.43 -1.93
N SER A 92 -12.48 1.58 -1.26
CA SER A 92 -11.64 2.73 -1.60
C SER A 92 -10.16 2.57 -1.28
N GLU A 93 -9.82 1.54 -0.50
CA GLU A 93 -8.46 1.22 -0.06
C GLU A 93 -7.91 -0.01 -0.81
N CYS A 94 -8.78 -0.80 -1.43
CA CYS A 94 -8.41 -1.99 -2.21
C CYS A 94 -8.32 -1.73 -3.72
N PHE A 95 -7.19 -2.12 -4.30
CA PHE A 95 -6.93 -2.03 -5.74
C PHE A 95 -6.27 -3.32 -6.24
N ARG A 96 -6.75 -3.86 -7.36
CA ARG A 96 -6.16 -4.99 -8.09
C ARG A 96 -5.26 -4.46 -9.19
N TRP A 97 -3.95 -4.72 -9.15
CA TRP A 97 -3.03 -4.28 -10.20
C TRP A 97 -2.80 -5.37 -11.26
N PRO A 98 -2.81 -5.05 -12.57
CA PRO A 98 -3.00 -3.72 -13.19
C PRO A 98 -4.46 -3.32 -13.46
N ALA A 99 -5.45 -4.15 -13.11
CA ALA A 99 -6.85 -3.94 -13.49
C ALA A 99 -7.49 -2.62 -12.97
N ASP A 100 -7.05 -2.13 -11.81
CA ASP A 100 -7.54 -0.93 -11.14
C ASP A 100 -6.59 0.28 -11.30
N GLU A 101 -5.73 0.30 -12.32
CA GLU A 101 -4.75 1.37 -12.54
C GLU A 101 -5.38 2.76 -12.51
N ASP A 102 -6.47 2.99 -13.24
CA ASP A 102 -7.14 4.29 -13.29
C ASP A 102 -7.79 4.68 -11.95
N ARG A 103 -8.35 3.71 -11.22
CA ARG A 103 -8.89 3.92 -9.88
C ARG A 103 -7.78 4.30 -8.90
N LEU A 104 -6.62 3.66 -8.99
CA LEU A 104 -5.46 3.96 -8.17
C LEU A 104 -4.94 5.37 -8.47
N LYS A 105 -4.76 5.73 -9.74
CA LYS A 105 -4.38 7.09 -10.15
C LYS A 105 -5.35 8.13 -9.60
N MET A 106 -6.65 7.89 -9.72
CA MET A 106 -7.69 8.78 -9.15
C MET A 106 -7.54 8.92 -7.64
N ALA A 107 -7.30 7.83 -6.90
CA ALA A 107 -7.09 7.87 -5.44
C ALA A 107 -5.81 8.61 -5.03
N PHE A 108 -4.79 8.62 -5.88
CA PHE A 108 -3.56 9.41 -5.70
C PHE A 108 -3.72 10.88 -6.09
N MET A 109 -4.53 11.21 -7.11
CA MET A 109 -4.74 12.60 -7.55
C MET A 109 -5.79 13.38 -6.74
N THR A 110 -6.83 12.71 -6.22
CA THR A 110 -7.97 13.38 -5.57
C THR A 110 -7.79 13.59 -4.06
N SER A 111 -6.82 12.94 -3.43
CA SER A 111 -6.51 13.10 -2.00
C SER A 111 -5.31 14.02 -1.76
N ALA A 112 -5.08 14.97 -2.67
CA ALA A 112 -4.04 16.00 -2.56
C ALA A 112 -4.46 17.14 -1.63
#